data_AF-A0A0Q5SJ87-F1
#
_entry.id   AF-A0A0Q5SJ87-F1
#
_cell.length_a   1.000
_cell.length_b   1.000
_cell.length_c   1.000
_cell.angle_alpha   90.00
_cell.angle_beta   90.00
_cell.angle_gamma   90.00
#
_symmetry.space_group_name_H-M   'P 1'
#
loop_
_entity.id
_entity.type
_entity.pdbx_description
1 polymer ?
#
loop_
_entity_poly.entity_id
_entity_poly.type
_entity_poly.pdbx_seq_one_letter_code
_entity_poly.pdbx_strand_id
1 'polypeptide(L)' 'MRVVAGDPTPDELAAITALLAAVAAGRSASVETTPARPSASAWTRSARAPRPTIVPGDGRWRGFSG' A
#
# COMPACT_ATOMS: atom_id res chain seq x y z
N MET A 1 -5.20 -24.45 -5.26
CA MET A 1 -4.52 -23.97 -6.49
C MET A 1 -5.14 -24.71 -7.67
N ARG A 2 -5.22 -24.10 -8.86
CA ARG A 2 -5.65 -24.79 -10.09
C ARG A 2 -4.73 -24.40 -11.24
N VAL A 3 -4.37 -25.34 -12.10
CA VAL A 3 -3.68 -25.07 -13.36
C VAL A 3 -4.73 -24.70 -14.40
N VAL A 4 -4.52 -23.59 -15.10
CA VAL A 4 -5.47 -23.06 -16.09
C VAL A 4 -4.98 -23.24 -17.54
N ALA A 5 -3.71 -23.55 -17.72
CA ALA A 5 -3.08 -23.79 -19.02
C ALA A 5 -1.77 -24.60 -18.84
N GLY A 6 -1.36 -25.31 -19.89
CA GLY A 6 -0.16 -26.18 -19.91
C GLY A 6 -0.43 -27.61 -19.43
N ASP A 7 0.57 -28.46 -19.58
CA ASP A 7 0.57 -29.87 -19.11
C ASP A 7 1.84 -30.12 -18.27
N PRO A 8 1.89 -29.59 -17.02
CA PRO A 8 3.05 -29.74 -16.17
C PRO A 8 3.21 -31.20 -15.74
N THR A 9 4.46 -31.64 -15.64
CA THR A 9 4.76 -32.97 -15.11
C THR A 9 4.35 -33.08 -13.64
N PRO A 10 4.10 -34.31 -13.13
CA PRO A 10 3.79 -34.51 -11.71
C PRO A 10 4.83 -33.91 -10.76
N ASP A 11 6.11 -33.97 -11.12
CA ASP A 11 7.21 -33.42 -10.32
C ASP A 11 7.21 -31.90 -10.30
N GLU A 12 6.96 -31.25 -11.43
CA GLU A 12 6.83 -29.79 -11.50
C GLU A 12 5.63 -29.29 -10.69
N LEU A 13 4.50 -30.01 -10.76
CA LEU A 13 3.33 -29.72 -9.93
C LEU A 13 3.65 -29.83 -8.44
N ALA A 14 4.36 -30.88 -8.03
CA ALA A 14 4.77 -31.07 -6.65
C ALA A 14 5.71 -29.94 -6.20
N ALA A 15 6.70 -29.57 -7.01
CA ALA A 15 7.67 -28.51 -6.71
C ALA A 15 6.98 -27.15 -6.55
N ILE A 16 6.11 -26.77 -7.49
CA ILE A 16 5.39 -25.48 -7.43
C ILE A 16 4.43 -25.45 -6.23
N THR A 17 3.75 -26.57 -5.94
CA THR A 17 2.84 -26.65 -4.80
C THR A 17 3.60 -26.48 -3.48
N ALA A 18 4.74 -27.18 -3.32
CA ALA A 18 5.59 -27.05 -2.15
C ALA A 18 6.15 -25.62 -1.99
N LEU A 19 6.58 -25.00 -3.08
CA LEU A 19 7.06 -23.62 -3.08
C LEU A 19 5.95 -22.64 -2.64
N LEU A 20 4.75 -22.75 -3.21
CA LEU A 20 3.63 -21.88 -2.85
C LEU A 20 3.20 -22.08 -1.38
N ALA A 21 3.23 -23.32 -0.88
CA ALA A 21 2.96 -23.61 0.53
C ALA A 21 4.01 -22.96 1.45
N ALA A 22 5.30 -23.07 1.12
CA ALA A 22 6.38 -22.45 1.87
C ALA A 22 6.28 -20.91 1.88
N VAL A 23 5.97 -20.31 0.74
CA VAL A 23 5.76 -18.84 0.63
C VAL A 23 4.55 -18.40 1.46
N ALA A 24 3.44 -19.16 1.42
CA ALA A 24 2.26 -18.86 2.23
C ALA A 24 2.57 -18.93 3.73
N ALA A 25 3.26 -19.99 4.18
CA ALA A 25 3.67 -20.13 5.57
C ALA A 25 4.60 -18.99 6.03
N GLY A 26 5.58 -18.62 5.20
CA GLY A 26 6.48 -17.51 5.47
C GLY A 26 5.77 -16.16 5.59
N ARG A 27 4.73 -15.91 4.76
CA ARG A 27 3.89 -14.70 4.87
C ARG A 27 3.05 -14.70 6.14
N SER A 28 2.47 -15.83 6.54
CA SER A 28 1.69 -15.91 7.78
C SER A 28 2.56 -15.61 9.00
N ALA A 29 3.76 -16.20 9.07
CA ALA A 29 4.72 -15.96 10.15
C ALA A 29 5.21 -14.51 10.20
N SER A 30 5.42 -13.87 9.03
CA SER A 30 5.83 -12.46 8.97
C SER A 30 4.71 -11.50 9.38
N VAL A 31 3.45 -11.81 9.07
CA VAL A 31 2.28 -11.05 9.53
C VAL A 31 2.10 -11.15 11.04
N GLU A 32 2.33 -12.32 11.63
CA GLU A 32 2.24 -12.52 13.09
C GLU A 32 3.35 -11.79 13.86
N THR A 33 4.54 -11.71 13.29
CA THR A 33 5.70 -11.07 13.94
C THR A 33 5.80 -9.56 13.68
N THR A 34 5.17 -9.07 12.61
CA THR A 34 5.20 -7.65 12.26
C THR A 34 3.97 -6.97 12.88
N PRO A 35 4.11 -6.10 13.89
CA PRO A 35 2.99 -5.30 14.35
C PRO A 35 2.43 -4.53 13.14
N ALA A 36 1.11 -4.60 12.94
CA ALA A 36 0.41 -3.84 11.91
C ALA A 36 0.68 -2.35 12.14
N ARG A 37 1.76 -1.85 11.57
CA ARG A 37 2.12 -0.45 11.70
C ARG A 37 1.21 0.28 10.74
N PRO A 38 0.33 1.19 11.20
CA PRO A 38 -0.17 2.22 10.31
C PRO A 38 1.01 3.15 10.04
N SER A 39 1.95 2.72 9.19
CA SER A 39 2.97 3.62 8.70
C SER A 39 2.22 4.50 7.73
N ALA A 40 1.88 5.70 8.18
CA ALA A 40 1.51 6.80 7.30
C ALA A 40 2.41 6.70 6.07
N SER A 41 1.82 6.63 4.88
CA SER A 41 2.54 6.40 3.64
C SER A 41 3.70 7.38 3.51
N ALA A 42 4.75 7.06 2.75
CA ALA A 42 5.84 8.00 2.51
C ALA A 42 5.32 9.36 2.01
N TRP A 43 4.24 9.35 1.24
CA TRP A 43 3.48 10.53 0.81
C TRP A 43 2.83 11.30 1.96
N THR A 44 2.17 10.61 2.89
CA THR A 44 1.56 11.24 4.08
C THR A 44 2.62 11.86 4.98
N ARG A 45 3.81 11.25 5.09
CA ARG A 45 4.92 11.78 5.90
C ARG A 45 5.58 13.01 5.28
N SER A 46 5.60 13.11 3.95
CA SER A 46 6.20 14.25 3.24
C SER A 46 5.20 15.39 2.99
N ALA A 47 3.91 15.18 3.25
CA ALA A 47 2.89 16.21 3.10
C ALA A 47 3.18 17.39 4.05
N ARG A 48 3.27 18.60 3.48
CA ARG A 48 3.32 19.83 4.28
C ARG A 48 1.92 20.26 4.70
N ALA A 49 1.84 20.95 5.84
CA ALA A 49 0.59 21.54 6.29
C ALA A 49 0.01 22.47 5.20
N PRO A 50 -1.32 22.44 4.98
CA PRO A 50 -1.96 23.36 4.05
C PRO A 50 -1.72 24.81 4.50
N ARG A 51 -1.72 25.72 3.52
CA ARG A 51 -1.58 27.15 3.79
C ARG A 51 -2.72 27.60 4.72
N PRO A 52 -2.45 28.39 5.77
CA PRO A 52 -3.51 28.96 6.59
C PRO A 52 -4.41 29.87 5.75
N THR A 53 -5.65 30.07 6.21
CA THR A 53 -6.60 31.01 5.62
C THR A 53 -5.96 32.40 5.49
N ILE A 54 -5.98 32.94 4.27
CA ILE A 54 -5.47 34.29 3.99
C ILE A 54 -6.55 35.28 4.39
N VAL A 55 -6.34 36.00 5.49
CA VAL A 55 -7.21 37.11 5.90
C VAL A 55 -6.72 38.38 5.22
N PRO A 56 -7.52 39.07 4.40
CA PRO A 56 -7.19 40.38 3.89
C PRO A 56 -6.99 41.36 5.06
N GLY A 57 -5.87 42.07 5.08
CA GLY A 57 -5.64 43.11 6.08
C GLY A 57 -6.54 44.35 5.87
N ASP A 58 -6.52 45.25 6.84
CA ASP A 58 -7.25 46.52 6.73
C ASP A 58 -6.81 47.31 5.50
N GLY A 59 -7.79 47.76 4.71
CA GLY A 59 -7.57 48.48 3.45
C GLY A 59 -7.11 47.63 2.26
N ARG A 60 -7.21 46.29 2.30
CA ARG A 60 -6.75 45.40 1.21
C ARG A 60 -7.91 44.93 0.31
N TRP A 61 -7.54 44.51 -0.90
CA TRP A 61 -8.41 44.29 -2.07
C TRP A 61 -9.60 43.38 -1.78
N ARG A 62 -10.81 43.88 -2.01
CA ARG A 62 -12.03 43.06 -2.09
C ARG A 62 -11.94 42.26 -3.39
N GLY A 63 -12.02 40.93 -3.30
CA GLY A 63 -12.07 40.08 -4.49
C GLY A 63 -13.22 40.48 -5.41
N PHE A 64 -13.07 40.20 -6.71
CA PHE A 64 -14.12 40.41 -7.70
C PHE A 64 -15.33 39.52 -7.35
N SER A 65 -16.50 40.13 -7.13
CA SER A 65 -17.79 39.44 -7.10
C SER A 65 -18.36 39.44 -8.52
N GLY A 66 -18.20 38.33 -9.22
CA GLY A 66 -18.98 38.00 -10.40
C GLY A 66 -20.21 37.20 -10.02
#